data_AF-A0A9N9X8T5-F1
#
_entry.id   AF-A0A9N9X8T5-F1
#
_cell.length_a   1.000
_cell.length_b   1.000
_cell.length_c   1.000
_cell.angle_alpha   90.00
_cell.angle_beta   90.00
_cell.angle_gamma   90.00
#
_symmetry.space_group_name_H-M   'P 1'
#
loop_
_entity.id
_entity.type
_entity.pdbx_description
1 polymer ?
#
loop_
_entity_poly.entity_id
_entity_poly.type
_entity_poly.pdbx_seq_one_letter_code
_entity_poly.pdbx_strand_id
1 'polypeptide(L)'
;MDECTEERDDNLKLYPILADDLICDPPLIDVYVDTISDSKKISQVIVGLNTVLPLAELTHLKRMKNKEIILYSASIPQEELKNILVEKGFDISHPWEIQ
;
A
#
# COMPACT_ATOMS: atom_id res chain seq x y z
N MET A 1 6.40 38.57 -47.85
CA MET A 1 7.25 38.40 -46.66
C MET A 1 6.29 38.62 -45.52
N ASP A 2 5.49 37.59 -45.24
CA ASP A 2 4.39 37.67 -44.28
C ASP A 2 4.92 37.20 -42.93
N GLU A 3 5.05 38.16 -42.03
CA GLU A 3 5.48 37.95 -40.66
C GLU A 3 4.24 37.49 -39.86
N CYS A 4 4.08 36.17 -39.69
CA CYS A 4 3.11 35.62 -38.74
C CYS A 4 3.57 35.95 -37.33
N THR A 5 3.01 37.00 -36.72
CA THR A 5 3.25 37.33 -35.32
C THR A 5 2.36 36.43 -34.46
N GLU A 6 2.96 35.42 -33.83
CA GLU A 6 2.28 34.58 -32.84
C GLU A 6 2.11 35.36 -31.54
N GLU A 7 0.96 36.00 -31.35
CA GLU A 7 0.57 36.57 -30.06
C GLU A 7 0.36 35.42 -29.06
N ARG A 8 1.31 35.25 -28.14
CA ARG A 8 1.20 34.26 -27.05
C ARG A 8 0.25 34.82 -26.00
N ASP A 9 -0.95 34.26 -25.93
CA ASP A 9 -1.91 34.56 -24.89
C ASP A 9 -1.45 33.95 -23.55
N ASP A 10 -0.72 34.75 -22.76
CA ASP A 10 -0.21 34.38 -21.44
C ASP A 10 -1.35 34.14 -20.40
N ASN A 11 -2.63 34.28 -20.77
CA ASN A 11 -3.78 33.99 -19.90
C ASN A 11 -4.36 32.58 -20.05
N LEU A 12 -3.76 31.70 -20.87
CA LEU A 12 -4.17 30.28 -20.94
C LEU A 12 -3.75 29.53 -19.67
N LYS A 13 -4.56 29.66 -18.61
CA LYS A 13 -4.45 28.84 -17.41
C LYS A 13 -4.93 27.42 -17.72
N LEU A 14 -3.98 26.56 -18.06
CA LEU A 14 -4.21 25.13 -18.15
C LEU A 14 -4.48 24.59 -16.74
N TYR A 15 -5.60 23.91 -16.56
CA TYR A 15 -5.90 23.13 -15.35
C TYR A 15 -5.91 21.65 -15.70
N PRO A 16 -5.34 20.77 -14.85
CA PRO A 16 -5.36 19.35 -15.10
C PRO A 16 -6.79 18.83 -14.97
N ILE A 17 -7.25 18.09 -15.97
CA ILE A 17 -8.46 17.27 -15.87
C ILE A 17 -8.04 15.99 -15.14
N LEU A 18 -8.37 15.91 -13.86
CA LEU A 18 -8.15 14.73 -13.03
C LEU A 18 -9.38 13.82 -13.13
N ALA A 19 -9.15 12.50 -13.09
CA ALA A 19 -10.23 11.55 -12.93
C ALA A 19 -10.80 11.65 -11.50
N ASP A 20 -12.10 11.34 -11.35
CA ASP A 20 -12.83 11.55 -10.10
C ASP A 20 -12.24 10.74 -8.92
N ASP A 21 -11.62 9.59 -9.21
CA ASP A 21 -10.91 8.74 -8.24
C ASP A 21 -9.68 9.42 -7.62
N LEU A 22 -9.16 10.49 -8.23
CA LEU A 22 -8.08 11.32 -7.70
C LEU A 22 -8.58 12.52 -6.90
N ILE A 23 -9.89 12.79 -6.91
CA ILE A 23 -10.52 13.95 -6.25
C ILE A 23 -11.36 13.49 -5.05
N CYS A 24 -11.92 12.28 -5.13
CA CYS A 24 -12.73 11.70 -4.06
C CYS A 24 -11.87 11.10 -2.94
N ASP A 25 -12.45 10.98 -1.76
CA ASP A 25 -11.82 10.27 -0.65
C ASP A 25 -11.56 8.81 -1.04
N PRO A 26 -10.36 8.26 -0.77
CA PRO A 26 -10.05 6.89 -1.10
C PRO A 26 -10.91 5.91 -0.29
N PRO A 27 -11.35 4.79 -0.89
CA PRO A 27 -12.14 3.79 -0.18
C PRO A 27 -11.33 3.19 0.98
N LEU A 28 -12.00 2.95 2.11
CA LEU A 28 -11.44 2.19 3.21
C LEU A 28 -11.47 0.70 2.88
N ILE A 29 -10.40 -0.02 3.23
CA ILE A 29 -10.31 -1.46 3.05
C ILE A 29 -9.84 -2.13 4.34
N ASP A 30 -10.42 -3.27 4.65
CA ASP A 30 -10.05 -4.07 5.81
C ASP A 30 -8.75 -4.83 5.55
N VAL A 31 -7.87 -4.87 6.55
CA VAL A 31 -6.57 -5.53 6.45
C VAL A 31 -6.28 -6.36 7.70
N TYR A 32 -5.48 -7.41 7.53
CA TYR A 32 -4.92 -8.14 8.66
C TYR A 32 -3.68 -7.40 9.18
N VAL A 33 -3.68 -7.11 10.48
CA VAL A 33 -2.59 -6.40 11.15
C VAL A 33 -2.02 -7.24 12.28
N ASP A 34 -0.69 -7.29 12.37
CA ASP A 34 0.02 -7.98 13.44
C ASP A 34 1.08 -7.08 14.07
N THR A 35 1.63 -7.49 15.21
CA THR A 35 2.63 -6.73 15.96
C THR A 35 3.98 -7.45 15.97
N ILE A 36 5.04 -6.75 15.56
CA ILE A 36 6.40 -7.25 15.68
C ILE A 36 6.99 -6.89 17.05
N SER A 37 7.16 -7.89 17.90
CA SER A 37 7.72 -7.75 19.25
C SER A 37 9.21 -7.41 19.26
N ASP A 38 9.99 -8.00 18.34
CA ASP A 38 11.44 -7.81 18.23
C ASP A 38 11.80 -6.80 17.14
N SER A 39 12.21 -5.60 17.55
CA SER A 39 12.53 -4.52 16.63
C SER A 39 13.71 -4.82 15.70
N LYS A 40 14.60 -5.75 16.08
CA LYS A 40 15.76 -6.13 15.26
C LYS A 40 15.35 -6.96 14.03
N LYS A 41 14.22 -7.66 14.11
CA LYS A 41 13.71 -8.51 13.02
C LYS A 41 12.81 -7.77 12.05
N ILE A 42 12.40 -6.54 12.35
CA ILE A 42 11.47 -5.75 11.52
C ILE A 42 11.90 -5.70 10.07
N SER A 43 13.16 -5.32 9.80
CA SER A 43 13.65 -5.19 8.42
C SER A 43 13.59 -6.53 7.68
N GLN A 44 13.95 -7.63 8.36
CA GLN A 44 13.92 -8.97 7.78
C GLN A 44 12.49 -9.41 7.48
N VAL A 45 11.56 -9.17 8.40
CA VAL A 45 10.14 -9.50 8.26
C VAL A 45 9.52 -8.70 7.11
N ILE A 46 9.77 -7.39 7.04
CA ILE A 46 9.26 -6.53 5.96
C ILE A 46 9.77 -6.98 4.59
N VAL A 47 11.06 -7.29 4.47
CA VAL A 47 11.64 -7.76 3.19
C VAL A 47 11.05 -9.13 2.80
N GLY A 48 10.93 -10.04 3.76
CA GLY A 48 10.30 -11.35 3.52
C GLY A 48 8.84 -11.21 3.09
N LEU A 49 8.06 -10.41 3.80
CA LEU A 49 6.67 -10.16 3.46
C LEU A 49 6.52 -9.47 2.10
N ASN A 50 7.39 -8.53 1.73
CA ASN A 50 7.34 -7.90 0.40
C ASN A 50 7.65 -8.88 -0.73
N THR A 51 8.42 -9.93 -0.44
CA THR A 51 8.78 -10.97 -1.40
C THR A 51 7.66 -12.00 -1.55
N VAL A 52 7.02 -12.39 -0.45
CA VAL A 52 6.01 -13.45 -0.42
C VAL A 52 4.59 -12.91 -0.66
N LEU A 53 4.26 -11.79 -0.04
CA LEU A 53 2.93 -11.16 -0.04
C LEU A 53 3.08 -9.68 -0.40
N PRO A 54 3.41 -9.34 -1.66
CA PRO A 54 3.52 -7.96 -2.09
C PRO A 54 2.16 -7.25 -1.97
N LEU A 55 2.14 -6.11 -1.30
CA LEU A 55 0.95 -5.27 -1.15
C LEU A 55 0.73 -4.41 -2.41
N ALA A 56 0.47 -5.03 -3.56
CA ALA A 56 0.39 -4.34 -4.85
C ALA A 56 -0.62 -3.18 -4.86
N GLU A 57 -1.79 -3.40 -4.27
CA GLU A 57 -2.88 -2.41 -4.18
C GLU A 57 -2.65 -1.36 -3.09
N LEU A 58 -1.76 -1.64 -2.13
CA LEU A 58 -1.42 -0.75 -1.01
C LEU A 58 0.02 -0.24 -1.07
N THR A 59 0.63 -0.19 -2.26
CA THR A 59 2.02 0.29 -2.45
C THR A 59 2.23 1.74 -2.01
N HIS A 60 1.15 2.53 -1.99
CA HIS A 60 1.14 3.90 -1.50
C HIS A 60 1.21 4.01 0.03
N LEU A 61 0.89 2.92 0.76
CA LEU A 61 0.94 2.87 2.22
C LEU A 61 2.29 2.35 2.71
N LYS A 62 2.77 2.93 3.81
CA LYS A 62 3.87 2.33 4.56
C LYS A 62 3.34 1.07 5.25
N ARG A 63 3.93 -0.09 4.94
CA ARG A 63 3.54 -1.40 5.50
C ARG A 63 3.61 -1.48 7.03
N MET A 64 4.36 -0.58 7.67
CA MET A 64 4.62 -0.60 9.10
C MET A 64 4.41 0.77 9.73
N LYS A 65 3.71 0.78 10.87
CA LYS A 65 3.55 1.93 11.76
C LYS A 65 3.86 1.49 13.19
N ASN A 66 4.90 2.06 13.81
CA ASN A 66 5.36 1.74 15.17
C ASN A 66 5.80 0.29 15.39
N LYS A 67 4.89 -0.61 15.77
CA LYS A 67 5.13 -2.05 15.87
C LYS A 67 4.09 -2.85 15.07
N GLU A 68 3.07 -2.17 14.56
CA GLU A 68 2.01 -2.75 13.75
C GLU A 68 2.49 -2.89 12.32
N ILE A 69 2.23 -4.06 11.75
CA ILE A 69 2.56 -4.42 10.38
C ILE A 69 1.32 -4.90 9.66
N ILE A 70 1.10 -4.38 8.46
CA ILE A 70 0.06 -4.85 7.57
C ILE A 70 0.55 -6.16 6.94
N LEU A 71 -0.15 -7.25 7.25
CA LEU A 71 0.12 -8.56 6.66
C LEU A 71 -0.41 -8.59 5.23
N TYR A 72 -1.73 -8.45 5.05
CA TYR A 72 -2.38 -8.46 3.74
C TYR A 72 -3.81 -7.91 3.80
N SER A 73 -4.44 -7.72 2.64
CA SER A 73 -5.87 -7.38 2.54
C SER A 73 -6.73 -8.50 3.10
N ALA A 74 -7.84 -8.13 3.76
CA ALA A 74 -8.87 -9.07 4.22
C ALA A 74 -9.74 -9.64 3.08
N SER A 75 -9.39 -9.36 1.82
CA SER A 75 -10.01 -9.96 0.64
C SER A 75 -9.80 -11.47 0.54
N ILE A 76 -8.78 -12.02 1.21
CA ILE A 76 -8.52 -13.47 1.30
C ILE A 76 -8.91 -14.04 2.68
N PRO A 77 -9.31 -15.32 2.76
CA PRO A 77 -9.58 -15.98 4.02
C PRO A 77 -8.36 -16.02 4.94
N GLN A 78 -8.58 -15.85 6.24
CA GLN A 78 -7.51 -15.84 7.24
C GLN A 78 -6.70 -17.16 7.25
N GLU A 79 -7.34 -18.30 7.01
CA GLU A 79 -6.67 -19.60 6.95
C GLU A 79 -5.68 -19.69 5.78
N GLU A 80 -6.04 -19.13 4.63
CA GLU A 80 -5.16 -19.09 3.46
C GLU A 80 -3.93 -18.24 3.75
N LEU A 81 -4.12 -17.05 4.35
CA LEU A 81 -3.02 -16.19 4.78
C LEU A 81 -2.09 -16.90 5.79
N LYS A 82 -2.67 -17.61 6.77
CA LYS A 82 -1.88 -18.40 7.75
C LYS A 82 -1.03 -19.45 7.07
N ASN A 83 -1.61 -20.20 6.13
CA ASN A 83 -0.90 -21.25 5.41
C ASN A 83 0.29 -20.69 4.63
N ILE A 84 0.12 -19.56 3.94
CA ILE A 84 1.21 -18.88 3.22
C ILE A 84 2.33 -18.46 4.17
N LEU A 85 1.99 -17.86 5.31
CA LEU A 85 2.97 -17.39 6.29
C LEU A 85 3.76 -18.57 6.91
N VAL A 86 3.07 -19.65 7.27
CA VAL A 86 3.71 -20.86 7.83
C VAL A 86 4.61 -21.54 6.80
N GLU A 87 4.14 -21.73 5.57
CA GLU A 87 4.93 -22.35 4.49
C GLU A 87 6.25 -21.60 4.26
N LYS A 88 6.23 -20.29 4.46
CA LYS A 88 7.37 -19.40 4.24
C LYS A 88 8.22 -19.18 5.49
N GLY A 89 7.91 -19.87 6.58
CA GLY A 89 8.69 -19.90 7.81
C GLY A 89 8.49 -18.68 8.71
N PHE A 90 7.38 -17.96 8.57
CA PHE A 90 7.00 -16.93 9.53
C PHE A 90 6.43 -17.56 10.80
N ASP A 91 6.81 -17.02 11.95
CA ASP A 91 6.26 -17.41 13.24
C ASP A 91 4.91 -16.70 13.44
N ILE A 92 3.83 -17.49 13.50
CA ILE A 92 2.45 -17.03 13.65
C ILE A 92 1.87 -17.36 15.03
N SER A 93 2.73 -17.58 16.04
CA SER A 93 2.31 -18.01 17.38
C SER A 93 1.44 -16.99 18.13
N HIS A 94 1.35 -15.75 17.63
CA HIS A 94 0.55 -14.68 18.21
C HIS A 94 -0.74 -14.47 17.39
N PRO A 95 -1.90 -14.30 18.04
CA PRO A 95 -3.14 -13.98 17.34
C PRO A 95 -3.06 -12.55 16.76
N TRP A 96 -3.46 -12.41 15.50
CA TRP A 96 -3.62 -11.13 14.82
C TRP A 96 -5.09 -10.77 14.62
N GLU A 97 -5.36 -9.48 14.47
CA GLU A 97 -6.71 -8.91 14.37
C GLU A 97 -6.95 -8.33 12.95
N ILE A 98 -8.23 -8.20 12.59
CA ILE A 98 -8.66 -7.49 11.38
C ILE A 98 -8.91 -6.04 11.80
N GLN A 99 -8.34 -5.08 11.08
CA GLN A 99 -8.50 -3.65 11.31
C GLN A 99 -8.99 -2.93 10.06
#